data_AF-A0A2V7TDC1-F1
#
_entry.id   AF-A0A2V7TDC1-F1
#
_cell.length_a   1.000
_cell.length_b   1.000
_cell.length_c   1.000
_cell.angle_alpha   90.00
_cell.angle_beta   90.00
_cell.angle_gamma   90.00
#
_symmetry.space_group_name_H-M   'P 1'
#
loop_
_entity.id
_entity.type
_entity.pdbx_description
1 polymer ?
#
loop_
_entity_poly.entity_id
_entity_poly.type
_entity_poly.pdbx_seq_one_letter_code
_entity_poly.pdbx_strand_id
1 'polypeptide(L)'
;MKKRSLRDLPPQALDGKRALVRVDFNVPLKNGKVTDDTRLRASLPTIRYLREKGARVVLLSHLGRPKGGPEPQFSLKQIVPDLERLLGAPVEFIPDPATGVAVTRRLPRGAVALVENTRFWPGEEKNDPELAKTFAALGDLYVNDAFGSAHRAHSSTEAVAHLLKPAVAGFLMEKELQYLGNLLRDPKHPFVAVLGGAKISGKIDVIRSLLPRVDELLIGGAMACTFFGAMGLEVGASLVEPDRIALAKELLATSGKKLILPRGAVIAPSLERASEHRSVPADAIPKGWAVFDVDEATQHDFRARLLRAKTIFWNGPMGVFETPPFDAGTRAIATALVEAGKKGAVTVVGGGDSVAAVAGMEDKLTHVSTGGGASLEFLEGKQLPGVAALEDA
;
A
#
# COMPACT_ATOMS: atom_id res chain seq x y z
N MET A 1 4.09 3.72 18.07
CA MET A 1 5.34 4.34 18.57
C MET A 1 5.94 5.17 17.46
N LYS A 2 6.52 6.33 17.77
CA LYS A 2 7.22 7.17 16.79
C LYS A 2 8.58 6.55 16.54
N LYS A 3 8.90 6.22 15.28
CA LYS A 3 10.20 5.67 14.89
C LYS A 3 11.14 6.78 14.47
N ARG A 4 12.43 6.60 14.77
CA ARG A 4 13.50 7.51 14.34
C ARG A 4 13.60 7.48 12.82
N SER A 5 13.75 8.65 12.22
CA SER A 5 13.82 8.86 10.78
C SER A 5 15.18 9.43 10.36
N LEU A 6 15.42 9.48 9.05
CA LEU A 6 16.56 10.20 8.49
C LEU A 6 16.64 11.68 8.90
N ARG A 7 15.53 12.33 9.24
CA ARG A 7 15.50 13.73 9.68
C ARG A 7 16.10 13.90 11.08
N ASP A 8 16.09 12.85 11.88
CA ASP A 8 16.58 12.85 13.26
C ASP A 8 18.09 12.52 13.34
N LEU A 9 18.75 12.32 12.19
CA LEU A 9 20.18 12.09 12.11
C LEU A 9 20.91 13.40 11.82
N PRO A 10 21.97 13.75 12.58
CA PRO A 10 22.78 14.92 12.27
C PRO A 10 23.53 14.67 10.94
N PRO A 11 23.82 15.71 10.13
CA PRO A 11 24.50 15.55 8.85
C PRO A 11 25.82 14.76 8.91
N GLN A 12 26.57 14.89 10.02
CA GLN A 12 27.84 14.18 10.23
C GLN A 12 27.65 12.66 10.40
N ALA A 13 26.44 12.20 10.74
CA ALA A 13 26.11 10.77 10.77
C ALA A 13 25.90 10.18 9.37
N LEU A 14 25.85 11.01 8.33
CA LEU A 14 25.60 10.61 6.94
C LEU A 14 26.82 10.83 6.03
N ASP A 15 27.55 11.94 6.21
CA ASP A 15 28.66 12.29 5.31
C ASP A 15 29.75 11.20 5.26
N GLY A 16 30.00 10.69 4.05
CA GLY A 16 30.97 9.63 3.79
C GLY A 16 30.56 8.23 4.28
N LYS A 17 29.45 8.09 5.00
CA LYS A 17 28.94 6.80 5.49
C LYS A 17 28.26 6.02 4.38
N ARG A 18 28.37 4.70 4.42
CA ARG A 18 27.66 3.77 3.55
C ARG A 18 26.24 3.58 4.10
N ALA A 19 25.27 4.26 3.52
CA ALA A 19 23.87 4.09 3.90
C ALA A 19 23.29 2.87 3.19
N LEU A 20 23.04 1.79 3.92
CA LEU A 20 22.34 0.62 3.40
C LEU A 20 20.83 0.91 3.46
N VAL A 21 20.20 1.01 2.30
CA VAL A 21 18.79 1.43 2.18
C VAL A 21 17.96 0.30 1.58
N ARG A 22 16.98 -0.19 2.33
CA ARG A 22 15.96 -1.10 1.80
C ARG A 22 14.85 -0.29 1.14
N VAL A 23 14.70 -0.43 -0.17
CA VAL A 23 13.68 0.26 -1.00
C VAL A 23 12.74 -0.73 -1.66
N ASP A 24 11.52 -0.36 -2.00
CA ASP A 24 10.61 -1.21 -2.77
C ASP A 24 10.70 -0.90 -4.26
N PHE A 25 11.58 -1.62 -4.98
CA PHE A 25 11.69 -1.56 -6.44
C PHE A 25 11.05 -2.76 -7.14
N ASN A 26 10.08 -3.42 -6.51
CA ASN A 26 9.30 -4.46 -7.15
C ASN A 26 8.28 -3.81 -8.11
N VAL A 27 8.74 -3.47 -9.31
CA VAL A 27 7.99 -2.80 -10.38
C VAL A 27 7.51 -3.79 -11.44
N PRO A 28 6.37 -3.53 -12.12
CA PRO A 28 5.96 -4.34 -13.25
C PRO A 28 6.91 -4.12 -14.43
N LEU A 29 7.31 -5.24 -15.05
CA LEU A 29 8.16 -5.26 -16.24
C LEU A 29 7.40 -5.86 -17.43
N LYS A 30 7.61 -5.28 -18.61
CA LYS A 30 7.21 -5.86 -19.89
C LYS A 30 8.41 -5.84 -20.83
N ASN A 31 8.84 -7.02 -21.28
CA ASN A 31 10.03 -7.18 -22.14
C ASN A 31 11.28 -6.49 -21.57
N GLY A 32 11.51 -6.64 -20.26
CA GLY A 32 12.65 -6.05 -19.55
C GLY A 32 12.59 -4.53 -19.35
N LYS A 33 11.47 -3.88 -19.65
CA LYS A 33 11.25 -2.44 -19.42
C LYS A 33 10.23 -2.20 -18.31
N VAL A 34 10.47 -1.19 -17.49
CA VAL A 34 9.54 -0.73 -16.47
C VAL A 34 8.29 -0.15 -17.13
N THR A 35 7.11 -0.68 -16.79
CA THR A 35 5.83 -0.15 -17.29
C THR A 35 5.17 0.83 -16.32
N ASP A 36 5.55 0.78 -15.04
CA ASP A 36 5.15 1.71 -14.00
C ASP A 36 6.32 1.93 -13.03
N ASP A 37 6.88 3.13 -13.04
CA ASP A 37 8.01 3.57 -12.23
C ASP A 37 7.61 4.31 -10.95
N THR A 38 6.33 4.26 -10.56
CA THR A 38 5.81 4.91 -9.33
C THR A 38 6.60 4.51 -8.09
N ARG A 39 6.94 3.23 -7.95
CA ARG A 39 7.75 2.72 -6.83
C ARG A 39 9.19 3.21 -6.85
N LEU A 40 9.80 3.36 -8.02
CA LEU A 40 11.13 3.97 -8.15
C LEU A 40 11.09 5.43 -7.71
N ARG A 41 10.14 6.20 -8.24
CA ARG A 41 9.93 7.62 -7.90
C ARG A 41 9.69 7.84 -6.41
N ALA A 42 8.90 6.97 -5.78
CA ALA A 42 8.54 7.10 -4.37
C ALA A 42 9.76 7.02 -3.42
N SER A 43 10.83 6.31 -3.81
CA SER A 43 12.06 6.20 -3.01
C SER A 43 13.08 7.30 -3.30
N LEU A 44 12.91 8.09 -4.38
CA LEU A 44 13.87 9.13 -4.77
C LEU A 44 14.11 10.20 -3.71
N PRO A 45 13.13 10.67 -2.93
CA PRO A 45 13.38 11.66 -1.88
C PRO A 45 14.42 11.19 -0.86
N THR A 46 14.32 9.93 -0.40
CA THR A 46 15.27 9.30 0.52
C THR A 46 16.66 9.19 -0.11
N ILE A 47 16.72 8.70 -1.35
CA ILE A 47 17.99 8.51 -2.08
C ILE A 47 18.69 9.86 -2.30
N ARG A 48 17.97 10.87 -2.80
CA ARG A 48 18.52 12.20 -3.07
C ARG A 48 19.03 12.88 -1.81
N TYR A 49 18.27 12.82 -0.71
CA TYR A 49 18.71 13.38 0.56
C TYR A 49 20.00 12.76 1.07
N LEU A 50 20.11 11.43 1.05
CA LEU A 50 21.34 10.74 1.45
C LEU A 50 22.53 11.17 0.58
N ARG A 51 22.34 11.26 -0.74
CA ARG A 51 23.38 11.72 -1.66
C ARG A 51 23.81 13.16 -1.39
N GLU A 52 22.86 14.07 -1.20
CA GLU A 52 23.09 15.48 -0.87
C GLU A 52 23.83 15.66 0.46
N LYS A 53 23.62 14.75 1.43
CA LYS A 53 24.35 14.72 2.70
C LYS A 53 25.69 14.00 2.62
N GLY A 54 26.14 13.60 1.42
CA GLY A 54 27.46 12.99 1.19
C GLY A 54 27.54 11.50 1.51
N ALA A 55 26.41 10.84 1.80
CA ALA A 55 26.40 9.40 2.02
C ALA A 55 26.67 8.63 0.72
N ARG A 56 27.21 7.42 0.86
CA ARG A 56 27.38 6.43 -0.21
C ARG A 56 26.18 5.50 -0.15
N VAL A 57 25.26 5.60 -1.11
CA VAL A 57 23.97 4.92 -1.02
C VAL A 57 24.09 3.50 -1.57
N VAL A 58 23.68 2.50 -0.79
CA VAL A 58 23.66 1.09 -1.19
C VAL A 58 22.23 0.58 -1.11
N LEU A 59 21.61 0.30 -2.24
CA LEU A 59 20.20 -0.06 -2.34
C LEU A 59 20.02 -1.58 -2.31
N LEU A 60 19.12 -2.04 -1.46
CA LEU A 60 18.57 -3.40 -1.45
C LEU A 60 17.11 -3.36 -1.90
N SER A 61 16.73 -4.26 -2.81
CA SER A 61 15.33 -4.50 -3.15
C SER A 61 15.10 -5.96 -3.52
N HIS A 62 13.84 -6.36 -3.58
CA HIS A 62 13.44 -7.55 -4.31
C HIS A 62 12.74 -7.17 -5.62
N LEU A 63 12.60 -8.15 -6.51
CA LEU A 63 11.78 -8.07 -7.71
C LEU A 63 11.10 -9.43 -7.94
N GLY A 64 9.77 -9.43 -8.07
CA GLY A 64 9.00 -10.66 -8.28
C GLY A 64 9.19 -11.71 -7.16
N ARG A 65 9.02 -12.98 -7.55
CA ARG A 65 9.09 -14.15 -6.66
C ARG A 65 9.84 -15.29 -7.38
N PRO A 66 11.18 -15.22 -7.47
CA PRO A 66 11.98 -16.30 -8.05
C PRO A 66 11.74 -17.60 -7.27
N LYS A 67 11.62 -18.74 -7.97
CA LYS A 67 11.33 -20.04 -7.34
C LYS A 67 12.51 -21.01 -7.35
N GLY A 68 13.48 -20.79 -8.23
CA GLY A 68 14.61 -21.71 -8.46
C GLY A 68 16.00 -21.08 -8.31
N GLY A 69 16.10 -19.90 -7.70
CA GLY A 69 17.34 -19.11 -7.62
C GLY A 69 17.35 -17.94 -8.62
N PRO A 70 18.53 -17.46 -9.05
CA PRO A 70 18.63 -16.34 -9.98
C PRO A 70 17.95 -16.63 -11.33
N GLU A 71 16.96 -15.82 -11.67
CA GLU A 71 16.24 -15.89 -12.95
C GLU A 71 16.36 -14.54 -13.66
N PRO A 72 16.81 -14.47 -14.94
CA PRO A 72 17.06 -13.20 -15.63
C PRO A 72 15.86 -12.23 -15.62
N GLN A 73 14.63 -12.76 -15.71
CA GLN A 73 13.39 -11.97 -15.68
C GLN A 73 13.17 -11.22 -14.36
N PHE A 74 13.77 -11.69 -13.26
CA PHE A 74 13.68 -11.07 -11.94
C PHE A 74 14.98 -10.32 -11.54
N SER A 75 15.94 -10.17 -12.46
CA SER A 75 17.14 -9.37 -12.16
C SER A 75 16.80 -7.89 -12.06
N LEU A 76 17.33 -7.23 -11.02
CA LEU A 76 17.27 -5.78 -10.82
C LEU A 76 18.18 -5.03 -11.80
N LYS A 77 19.08 -5.72 -12.52
CA LYS A 77 19.87 -5.09 -13.59
C LYS A 77 18.98 -4.45 -14.65
N GLN A 78 17.78 -5.00 -14.87
CA GLN A 78 16.82 -4.50 -15.85
C GLN A 78 16.29 -3.09 -15.51
N ILE A 79 16.29 -2.70 -14.23
CA ILE A 79 15.76 -1.39 -13.79
C ILE A 79 16.85 -0.32 -13.64
N VAL A 80 18.13 -0.69 -13.78
CA VAL A 80 19.26 0.25 -13.64
C VAL A 80 19.13 1.45 -14.59
N PRO A 81 18.83 1.28 -15.90
CA PRO A 81 18.70 2.43 -16.80
C PRO A 81 17.59 3.42 -16.40
N ASP A 82 16.46 2.90 -15.90
CA ASP A 82 15.36 3.73 -15.40
C ASP A 82 15.73 4.49 -14.13
N LEU A 83 16.43 3.82 -13.21
CA LEU A 83 16.90 4.43 -11.98
C LEU A 83 17.94 5.52 -12.25
N GLU A 84 18.89 5.29 -13.16
CA GLU A 84 19.89 6.27 -13.59
C GLU A 84 19.23 7.51 -14.21
N ARG A 85 18.26 7.30 -15.11
CA ARG A 85 17.46 8.36 -15.72
C ARG A 85 16.73 9.20 -14.67
N LEU A 86 16.11 8.57 -13.68
CA LEU A 86 15.37 9.26 -12.61
C LEU A 86 16.28 10.00 -11.61
N LEU A 87 17.48 9.47 -11.36
CA LEU A 87 18.47 10.07 -10.47
C LEU A 87 19.32 11.15 -11.13
N GLY A 88 19.42 11.12 -12.47
CA GLY A 88 20.37 11.94 -13.23
C GLY A 88 21.83 11.60 -12.90
N ALA A 89 22.12 10.34 -12.55
CA ALA A 89 23.44 9.89 -12.10
C ALA A 89 23.62 8.39 -12.35
N PRO A 90 24.86 7.91 -12.57
CA PRO A 90 25.13 6.49 -12.75
C PRO A 90 24.85 5.68 -11.48
N VAL A 91 24.46 4.41 -11.67
CA VAL A 91 24.20 3.46 -10.58
C VAL A 91 25.10 2.25 -10.75
N GLU A 92 26.00 2.02 -9.78
CA GLU A 92 26.88 0.86 -9.76
C GLU A 92 26.07 -0.40 -9.41
N PHE A 93 26.02 -1.38 -10.31
CA PHE A 93 25.30 -2.62 -10.06
C PHE A 93 26.20 -3.66 -9.37
N ILE A 94 25.72 -4.23 -8.25
CA ILE A 94 26.42 -5.24 -7.45
C ILE A 94 25.72 -6.60 -7.62
N PRO A 95 26.26 -7.52 -8.44
CA PRO A 95 25.61 -8.81 -8.72
C PRO A 95 25.65 -9.79 -7.54
N ASP A 96 26.60 -9.63 -6.61
CA ASP A 96 26.76 -10.48 -5.44
C ASP A 96 27.11 -9.64 -4.19
N PRO A 97 26.28 -9.65 -3.13
CA PRO A 97 26.53 -8.90 -1.91
C PRO A 97 27.81 -9.35 -1.19
N ALA A 98 28.25 -10.61 -1.32
CA ALA A 98 29.48 -11.07 -0.68
C ALA A 98 30.72 -10.34 -1.22
N THR A 99 30.77 -10.08 -2.53
CA THR A 99 31.85 -9.32 -3.18
C THR A 99 31.60 -7.80 -3.16
N GLY A 100 30.35 -7.38 -2.89
CA GLY A 100 29.92 -5.98 -2.86
C GLY A 100 30.61 -5.11 -1.81
N VAL A 101 31.18 -5.68 -0.75
CA VAL A 101 31.84 -4.89 0.32
C VAL A 101 32.98 -4.04 -0.24
N ALA A 102 33.81 -4.59 -1.14
CA ALA A 102 34.89 -3.83 -1.77
C ALA A 102 34.34 -2.68 -2.63
N VAL A 103 33.23 -2.92 -3.33
CA VAL A 103 32.54 -1.92 -4.15
C VAL A 103 32.00 -0.77 -3.28
N THR A 104 31.27 -1.08 -2.22
CA THR A 104 30.68 -0.06 -1.33
C THR A 104 31.73 0.79 -0.61
N ARG A 105 32.90 0.22 -0.28
CA ARG A 105 34.03 0.95 0.32
C ARG A 105 34.71 1.94 -0.62
N ARG A 106 34.69 1.68 -1.93
CA ARG A 106 35.28 2.57 -2.96
C ARG A 106 34.27 3.56 -3.56
N LEU A 107 32.97 3.44 -3.25
CA LEU A 107 31.96 4.35 -3.77
C LEU A 107 32.32 5.82 -3.42
N PRO A 108 32.33 6.72 -4.42
CA PRO A 108 32.44 8.15 -4.16
C PRO A 108 31.29 8.64 -3.27
N ARG A 109 31.50 9.76 -2.56
CA ARG A 109 30.42 10.44 -1.83
C ARG A 109 29.29 10.79 -2.79
N GLY A 110 28.05 10.54 -2.38
CA GLY A 110 26.87 10.79 -3.21
C GLY A 110 26.65 9.80 -4.36
N ALA A 111 27.51 8.78 -4.50
CA ALA A 111 27.31 7.70 -5.46
C ALA A 111 26.24 6.71 -4.96
N VAL A 112 25.63 6.00 -5.90
CA VAL A 112 24.57 5.01 -5.65
C VAL A 112 25.02 3.67 -6.20
N ALA A 113 24.83 2.61 -5.42
CA ALA A 113 24.92 1.24 -5.88
C ALA A 113 23.59 0.52 -5.67
N LEU A 114 23.27 -0.41 -6.57
CA LEU A 114 22.12 -1.30 -6.47
C LEU A 114 22.60 -2.75 -6.38
N VAL A 115 22.30 -3.41 -5.27
CA VAL A 115 22.52 -4.85 -5.13
C VAL A 115 21.45 -5.59 -5.91
N GLU A 116 21.84 -6.70 -6.53
CA GLU A 116 20.93 -7.62 -7.19
C GLU A 116 19.80 -8.11 -6.25
N ASN A 117 18.74 -8.63 -6.85
CA ASN A 117 17.49 -9.02 -6.22
C ASN A 117 17.71 -9.87 -4.95
N THR A 118 17.38 -9.31 -3.79
CA THR A 118 17.52 -9.95 -2.47
C THR A 118 16.88 -11.35 -2.40
N ARG A 119 15.83 -11.63 -3.17
CA ARG A 119 15.19 -12.95 -3.23
C ARG A 119 15.96 -14.01 -4.03
N PHE A 120 17.07 -13.67 -4.68
CA PHE A 120 17.98 -14.66 -5.26
C PHE A 120 18.75 -15.45 -4.21
N TRP A 121 18.82 -14.96 -2.96
CA TRP A 121 19.42 -15.68 -1.85
C TRP A 121 18.36 -16.40 -1.01
N PRO A 122 18.41 -17.74 -0.88
CA PRO A 122 17.40 -18.52 -0.16
C PRO A 122 17.19 -18.14 1.32
N GLY A 123 18.16 -17.46 1.93
CA GLY A 123 18.09 -16.98 3.30
C GLY A 123 17.19 -15.75 3.50
N GLU A 124 16.88 -15.01 2.43
CA GLU A 124 16.17 -13.71 2.52
C GLU A 124 14.79 -13.87 3.17
N GLU A 125 13.95 -14.74 2.63
CA GLU A 125 12.59 -14.95 3.13
C GLU A 125 12.55 -15.75 4.44
N LYS A 126 13.68 -16.35 4.83
CA LYS A 126 13.83 -17.11 6.09
C LYS A 126 14.39 -16.26 7.23
N ASN A 127 14.67 -14.98 6.97
CA ASN A 127 15.33 -14.09 7.92
C ASN A 127 16.68 -14.65 8.41
N ASP A 128 17.44 -15.25 7.50
CA ASP A 128 18.71 -15.91 7.81
C ASP A 128 19.72 -14.89 8.39
N PRO A 129 20.25 -15.13 9.62
CA PRO A 129 21.24 -14.27 10.25
C PRO A 129 22.55 -14.14 9.46
N GLU A 130 23.02 -15.17 8.77
CA GLU A 130 24.27 -15.12 8.01
C GLU A 130 24.12 -14.28 6.74
N LEU A 131 22.96 -14.37 6.09
CA LEU A 131 22.64 -13.46 4.98
C LEU A 131 22.48 -12.02 5.48
N ALA A 132 21.84 -11.82 6.64
CA ALA A 132 21.72 -10.49 7.24
C ALA A 132 23.09 -9.87 7.56
N LYS A 133 24.05 -10.66 8.06
CA LYS A 133 25.46 -10.22 8.25
C LYS A 133 26.11 -9.84 6.92
N THR A 134 25.85 -10.61 5.87
CA THR A 134 26.36 -10.32 4.51
C THR A 134 25.83 -8.98 4.02
N PHE A 135 24.53 -8.71 4.17
CA PHE A 135 23.95 -7.40 3.85
C PHE A 135 24.49 -6.28 4.75
N ALA A 136 24.58 -6.51 6.06
CA ALA A 136 25.09 -5.53 7.01
C ALA A 136 26.51 -5.06 6.67
N ALA A 137 27.38 -5.96 6.20
CA ALA A 137 28.76 -5.63 5.81
C ALA A 137 28.86 -4.57 4.68
N LEU A 138 27.79 -4.37 3.90
CA LEU A 138 27.70 -3.39 2.83
C LEU A 138 27.48 -1.96 3.34
N GLY A 139 27.00 -1.79 4.57
CA GLY A 139 26.63 -0.50 5.16
C GLY A 139 27.36 -0.16 6.45
N ASP A 140 27.20 1.09 6.88
CA ASP A 140 27.57 1.60 8.21
C ASP A 140 26.32 1.97 9.02
N LEU A 141 25.20 2.26 8.35
CA LEU A 141 23.87 2.51 8.94
C LEU A 141 22.78 1.86 8.08
N TYR A 142 21.60 1.66 8.65
CA TYR A 142 20.45 1.07 7.97
C TYR A 142 19.29 2.06 7.86
N VAL A 143 18.71 2.12 6.67
CA VAL A 143 17.52 2.91 6.37
C VAL A 143 16.47 1.97 5.76
N ASN A 144 15.33 1.81 6.43
CA ASN A 144 14.21 1.09 5.85
C ASN A 144 13.24 2.08 5.21
N ASP A 145 13.14 2.07 3.89
CA ASP A 145 12.23 2.88 3.10
C ASP A 145 11.22 2.03 2.31
N ALA A 146 11.10 0.74 2.65
CA ALA A 146 10.26 -0.24 1.96
C ALA A 146 9.05 -0.66 2.81
N PHE A 147 8.13 0.27 3.09
CA PHE A 147 6.94 -0.01 3.91
C PHE A 147 6.14 -1.23 3.41
N GLY A 148 5.98 -1.38 2.09
CA GLY A 148 5.29 -2.54 1.49
C GLY A 148 5.92 -3.90 1.79
N SER A 149 7.22 -3.94 2.14
CA SER A 149 7.91 -5.16 2.57
C SER A 149 8.01 -5.31 4.09
N ALA A 150 7.62 -4.30 4.86
CA ALA A 150 7.89 -4.25 6.31
C ALA A 150 7.02 -5.21 7.14
N HIS A 151 5.92 -5.70 6.57
CA HIS A 151 5.09 -6.75 7.17
C HIS A 151 5.74 -8.15 7.16
N ARG A 152 6.90 -8.29 6.49
CA ARG A 152 7.68 -9.53 6.46
C ARG A 152 8.97 -9.38 7.24
N ALA A 153 9.26 -10.36 8.09
CA ALA A 153 10.55 -10.51 8.74
C ALA A 153 11.51 -11.22 7.76
N HIS A 154 12.25 -10.45 6.97
CA HIS A 154 13.27 -10.96 6.05
C HIS A 154 14.65 -10.41 6.40
N SER A 155 15.71 -11.05 5.91
CA SER A 155 17.09 -10.63 6.19
C SER A 155 17.33 -9.16 5.84
N SER A 156 16.80 -8.69 4.70
CA SER A 156 16.95 -7.31 4.23
C SER A 156 16.00 -6.27 4.85
N THR A 157 14.94 -6.71 5.55
CA THR A 157 13.89 -5.83 6.12
C THR A 157 13.91 -5.76 7.64
N GLU A 158 14.39 -6.81 8.31
CA GLU A 158 14.25 -6.99 9.76
C GLU A 158 15.60 -7.35 10.39
N ALA A 159 16.21 -8.50 10.06
CA ALA A 159 17.43 -8.94 10.76
C ALA A 159 18.61 -7.96 10.60
N VAL A 160 18.77 -7.35 9.42
CA VAL A 160 19.84 -6.37 9.18
C VAL A 160 19.74 -5.12 10.09
N ALA A 161 18.52 -4.74 10.49
CA ALA A 161 18.29 -3.58 11.36
C ALA A 161 18.81 -3.79 12.79
N HIS A 162 18.99 -5.05 13.21
CA HIS A 162 19.62 -5.40 14.50
C HIS A 162 21.14 -5.34 14.45
N LEU A 163 21.74 -5.43 13.25
CA LEU A 163 23.18 -5.49 13.05
C LEU A 163 23.81 -4.12 12.74
N LEU A 164 23.05 -3.20 12.15
CA LEU A 164 23.51 -1.85 11.82
C LEU A 164 22.81 -0.81 12.67
N LYS A 165 23.58 0.16 13.19
CA LYS A 165 23.08 1.31 13.95
C LYS A 165 23.72 2.60 13.42
N PRO A 166 22.95 3.68 13.19
CA PRO A 166 21.52 3.76 13.45
C PRO A 166 20.66 2.97 12.44
N ALA A 167 19.52 2.44 12.89
CA ALA A 167 18.50 1.80 12.05
C ALA A 167 17.22 2.66 12.04
N VAL A 168 16.98 3.37 10.93
CA VAL A 168 15.96 4.44 10.85
C VAL A 168 15.00 4.27 9.69
N ALA A 169 13.86 4.96 9.76
CA ALA A 169 12.93 5.10 8.65
C ALA A 169 13.48 6.05 7.57
N GLY A 170 13.33 5.67 6.29
CA GLY A 170 13.41 6.61 5.18
C GLY A 170 12.14 7.48 5.08
N PHE A 171 12.09 8.41 4.14
CA PHE A 171 10.96 9.36 4.03
C PHE A 171 9.65 8.74 3.57
N LEU A 172 9.68 7.70 2.72
CA LEU A 172 8.49 6.97 2.32
C LEU A 172 7.94 6.22 3.54
N MET A 173 8.79 5.49 4.25
CA MET A 173 8.42 4.79 5.48
C MET A 173 7.87 5.74 6.54
N GLU A 174 8.55 6.86 6.79
CA GLU A 174 8.09 7.92 7.70
C GLU A 174 6.68 8.40 7.34
N LYS A 175 6.45 8.71 6.05
CA LYS A 175 5.15 9.18 5.56
C LYS A 175 4.05 8.14 5.76
N GLU A 176 4.31 6.87 5.46
CA GLU A 176 3.34 5.77 5.66
C GLU A 176 2.98 5.62 7.15
N LEU A 177 3.98 5.59 8.03
CA LEU A 177 3.77 5.49 9.48
C LEU A 177 3.03 6.71 10.04
N GLN A 178 3.30 7.91 9.51
CA GLN A 178 2.61 9.13 9.89
C GLN A 178 1.12 9.04 9.51
N TYR A 179 0.79 8.79 8.25
CA TYR A 179 -0.61 8.85 7.81
C TYR A 179 -1.41 7.65 8.33
N LEU A 180 -0.93 6.42 8.17
CA LEU A 180 -1.64 5.23 8.64
C LEU A 180 -1.68 5.17 10.17
N GLY A 181 -0.58 5.55 10.84
CA GLY A 181 -0.53 5.60 12.31
C GLY A 181 -1.50 6.62 12.89
N ASN A 182 -1.68 7.77 12.24
CA ASN A 182 -2.64 8.78 12.69
C ASN A 182 -4.08 8.29 12.56
N LEU A 183 -4.42 7.51 11.52
CA LEU A 183 -5.77 6.90 11.39
C LEU A 183 -6.14 6.02 12.60
N LEU A 184 -5.15 5.34 13.19
CA LEU A 184 -5.37 4.42 14.32
C LEU A 184 -5.28 5.08 15.69
N ARG A 185 -4.64 6.26 15.79
CA ARG A 185 -4.32 6.90 17.07
C ARG A 185 -5.17 8.13 17.36
N ASP A 186 -5.18 9.08 16.43
CA ASP A 186 -5.77 10.41 16.66
C ASP A 186 -6.20 11.02 15.31
N PRO A 187 -7.21 10.43 14.64
CA PRO A 187 -7.73 10.99 13.40
C PRO A 187 -8.53 12.27 13.68
N LYS A 188 -8.56 13.20 12.73
CA LYS A 188 -9.45 14.37 12.82
C LYS A 188 -10.88 13.96 12.49
N HIS A 189 -11.83 14.35 13.34
CA HIS A 189 -13.25 14.03 13.17
C HIS A 189 -14.05 15.13 12.43
N PRO A 190 -15.06 14.79 11.60
CA PRO A 190 -15.52 13.42 11.35
C PRO A 190 -14.52 12.58 10.53
N PHE A 191 -14.24 11.37 11.00
CA PHE A 191 -13.42 10.35 10.34
C PHE A 191 -14.33 9.35 9.63
N VAL A 192 -14.27 9.35 8.30
CA VAL A 192 -15.04 8.45 7.44
C VAL A 192 -14.11 7.43 6.78
N ALA A 193 -14.40 6.15 6.94
CA ALA A 193 -13.72 5.09 6.19
C ALA A 193 -14.65 4.56 5.08
N VAL A 194 -14.09 4.29 3.91
CA VAL A 194 -14.77 3.69 2.76
C VAL A 194 -14.11 2.35 2.44
N LEU A 195 -14.85 1.25 2.57
CA LEU A 195 -14.38 -0.08 2.26
C LEU A 195 -15.18 -0.71 1.14
N GLY A 196 -14.51 -1.12 0.07
CA GLY A 196 -15.13 -1.73 -1.10
C GLY A 196 -14.45 -3.04 -1.53
N GLY A 197 -14.60 -3.42 -2.80
CA GLY A 197 -14.01 -4.61 -3.39
C GLY A 197 -14.86 -5.87 -3.26
N ALA A 198 -14.27 -7.01 -3.63
CA ALA A 198 -15.02 -8.23 -3.90
C ALA A 198 -15.48 -9.01 -2.63
N LYS A 199 -14.65 -9.06 -1.59
CA LYS A 199 -14.84 -9.95 -0.43
C LYS A 199 -14.68 -9.22 0.90
N ILE A 200 -15.47 -9.62 1.89
CA ILE A 200 -15.36 -9.23 3.29
C ILE A 200 -14.16 -9.91 3.95
N SER A 201 -13.90 -11.20 3.65
CA SER A 201 -12.88 -12.01 4.35
C SER A 201 -11.50 -11.34 4.46
N GLY A 202 -11.05 -10.65 3.41
CA GLY A 202 -9.78 -9.91 3.41
C GLY A 202 -9.79 -8.56 4.12
N LYS A 203 -10.91 -8.15 4.74
CA LYS A 203 -11.08 -6.82 5.38
C LYS A 203 -11.68 -6.87 6.78
N ILE A 204 -12.01 -8.05 7.32
CA ILE A 204 -12.66 -8.20 8.62
C ILE A 204 -11.87 -7.51 9.73
N ASP A 205 -10.57 -7.79 9.78
CA ASP A 205 -9.69 -7.27 10.83
C ASP A 205 -9.52 -5.75 10.70
N VAL A 206 -9.49 -5.23 9.46
CA VAL A 206 -9.50 -3.78 9.19
C VAL A 206 -10.82 -3.15 9.64
N ILE A 207 -11.97 -3.77 9.35
CA ILE A 207 -13.28 -3.29 9.82
C ILE A 207 -13.31 -3.24 11.34
N ARG A 208 -12.91 -4.33 12.02
CA ARG A 208 -12.89 -4.42 13.48
C ARG A 208 -11.97 -3.38 14.11
N SER A 209 -10.82 -3.13 13.49
CA SER A 209 -9.89 -2.09 13.94
C SER A 209 -10.43 -0.68 13.72
N LEU A 210 -11.04 -0.39 12.56
CA LEU A 210 -11.50 0.96 12.23
C LEU A 210 -12.85 1.33 12.86
N LEU A 211 -13.77 0.39 13.01
CA LEU A 211 -15.13 0.62 13.51
C LEU A 211 -15.21 1.42 14.85
N PRO A 212 -14.38 1.15 15.87
CA PRO A 212 -14.40 1.96 17.09
C PRO A 212 -13.90 3.40 16.88
N ARG A 213 -13.13 3.66 15.81
CA ARG A 213 -12.42 4.93 15.56
C ARG A 213 -13.14 5.83 14.56
N VAL A 214 -13.88 5.26 13.62
CA VAL A 214 -14.62 6.02 12.62
C VAL A 214 -15.93 6.56 13.18
N ASP A 215 -16.38 7.70 12.64
CA ASP A 215 -17.75 8.17 12.80
C ASP A 215 -18.69 7.45 11.84
N GLU A 216 -18.22 7.20 10.61
CA GLU A 216 -18.95 6.48 9.58
C GLU A 216 -18.04 5.50 8.82
N LEU A 217 -18.58 4.32 8.53
CA LEU A 217 -17.97 3.27 7.72
C LEU A 217 -18.87 3.00 6.52
N LEU A 218 -18.47 3.49 5.36
CA LEU A 218 -19.20 3.32 4.11
C LEU A 218 -18.75 2.02 3.44
N ILE A 219 -19.70 1.13 3.15
CA ILE A 219 -19.44 -0.15 2.47
C ILE A 219 -19.90 -0.05 1.02
N GLY A 220 -19.08 -0.53 0.09
CA GLY A 220 -19.45 -0.68 -1.32
C GLY A 220 -18.86 -1.95 -1.93
N GLY A 221 -18.82 -2.03 -3.26
CA GLY A 221 -18.32 -3.21 -3.96
C GLY A 221 -19.21 -4.44 -3.76
N ALA A 222 -18.78 -5.58 -4.30
CA ALA A 222 -19.53 -6.82 -4.17
C ALA A 222 -19.62 -7.31 -2.72
N MET A 223 -18.68 -6.91 -1.84
CA MET A 223 -18.74 -7.24 -0.42
C MET A 223 -20.01 -6.74 0.27
N ALA A 224 -20.65 -5.68 -0.23
CA ALA A 224 -21.96 -5.20 0.26
C ALA A 224 -23.05 -6.29 0.17
N CYS A 225 -22.99 -7.18 -0.83
CA CYS A 225 -23.99 -8.24 -1.03
C CYS A 225 -24.01 -9.25 0.12
N THR A 226 -22.88 -9.45 0.81
CA THR A 226 -22.87 -10.32 2.00
C THR A 226 -23.60 -9.66 3.18
N PHE A 227 -23.57 -8.33 3.30
CA PHE A 227 -24.39 -7.60 4.26
C PHE A 227 -25.88 -7.61 3.88
N PHE A 228 -26.21 -7.46 2.59
CA PHE A 228 -27.59 -7.59 2.11
C PHE A 228 -28.17 -8.98 2.39
N GLY A 229 -27.40 -10.05 2.10
CA GLY A 229 -27.80 -11.41 2.47
C GLY A 229 -27.95 -11.60 3.98
N ALA A 230 -27.11 -10.96 4.79
CA ALA A 230 -27.24 -10.97 6.26
C ALA A 230 -28.52 -10.27 6.77
N MET A 231 -29.02 -9.28 6.02
CA MET A 231 -30.31 -8.62 6.25
C MET A 231 -31.50 -9.41 5.69
N GLY A 232 -31.26 -10.53 5.02
CA GLY A 232 -32.31 -11.35 4.40
C GLY A 232 -32.80 -10.85 3.04
N LEU A 233 -32.06 -9.94 2.39
CA LEU A 233 -32.39 -9.45 1.06
C LEU A 233 -31.98 -10.45 -0.02
N GLU A 234 -32.72 -10.48 -1.13
CA GLU A 234 -32.33 -11.21 -2.35
C GLU A 234 -31.12 -10.50 -2.99
N VAL A 235 -30.15 -11.30 -3.43
CA VAL A 235 -28.86 -10.82 -3.97
C VAL A 235 -28.57 -11.42 -5.35
N GLY A 236 -29.47 -12.24 -5.88
CA GLY A 236 -29.39 -12.79 -7.22
C GLY A 236 -28.15 -13.65 -7.42
N ALA A 237 -27.39 -13.37 -8.49
CA ALA A 237 -26.14 -14.03 -8.83
C ALA A 237 -24.90 -13.27 -8.31
N SER A 238 -25.09 -12.29 -7.42
CA SER A 238 -23.99 -11.48 -6.90
C SER A 238 -23.00 -12.29 -6.07
N LEU A 239 -21.76 -11.81 -6.01
CA LEU A 239 -20.73 -12.42 -5.16
C LEU A 239 -21.09 -12.23 -3.68
N VAL A 240 -21.23 -13.35 -2.97
CA VAL A 240 -21.52 -13.42 -1.54
C VAL A 240 -20.57 -14.43 -0.90
N GLU A 241 -20.21 -14.21 0.36
CA GLU A 241 -19.48 -15.17 1.18
C GLU A 241 -20.43 -15.82 2.20
N PRO A 242 -21.03 -17.00 1.89
CA PRO A 242 -22.05 -17.61 2.74
C PRO A 242 -21.54 -17.93 4.15
N ASP A 243 -20.28 -18.34 4.27
CA ASP A 243 -19.58 -18.61 5.53
C ASP A 243 -19.35 -17.34 6.38
N ARG A 244 -19.57 -16.14 5.81
CA ARG A 244 -19.39 -14.85 6.48
C ARG A 244 -20.69 -14.13 6.79
N ILE A 245 -21.86 -14.71 6.48
CA ILE A 245 -23.17 -14.12 6.78
C ILE A 245 -23.36 -13.91 8.30
N ALA A 246 -22.97 -14.88 9.12
CA ALA A 246 -23.07 -14.75 10.58
C ALA A 246 -22.23 -13.58 11.10
N LEU A 247 -21.02 -13.41 10.56
CA LEU A 247 -20.14 -12.30 10.88
C LEU A 247 -20.71 -10.96 10.39
N ALA A 248 -21.28 -10.90 9.19
CA ALA A 248 -21.91 -9.69 8.70
C ALA A 248 -23.08 -9.25 9.61
N LYS A 249 -23.87 -10.21 10.14
CA LYS A 249 -24.91 -9.93 11.15
C LYS A 249 -24.32 -9.36 12.44
N GLU A 250 -23.23 -9.94 12.94
CA GLU A 250 -22.50 -9.43 14.12
C GLU A 250 -22.02 -7.98 13.88
N LEU A 251 -21.41 -7.71 12.72
CA LEU A 251 -20.94 -6.38 12.36
C LEU A 251 -22.09 -5.37 12.24
N LEU A 252 -23.22 -5.75 11.65
CA LEU A 252 -24.41 -4.88 11.59
C LEU A 252 -24.95 -4.54 12.99
N ALA A 253 -25.01 -5.54 13.88
CA ALA A 253 -25.49 -5.33 15.24
C ALA A 253 -24.54 -4.45 16.08
N THR A 254 -23.22 -4.64 15.92
CA THR A 254 -22.20 -3.95 16.73
C THR A 254 -21.84 -2.56 16.20
N SER A 255 -22.01 -2.31 14.90
CA SER A 255 -21.68 -1.02 14.28
C SER A 255 -22.76 0.06 14.47
N GLY A 256 -24.00 -0.34 14.76
CA GLY A 256 -25.13 0.58 14.92
C GLY A 256 -25.30 1.48 13.69
N LYS A 257 -25.42 2.79 13.90
CA LYS A 257 -25.61 3.76 12.82
C LYS A 257 -24.31 4.13 12.07
N LYS A 258 -23.15 3.61 12.49
CA LYS A 258 -21.87 3.94 11.87
C LYS A 258 -21.67 3.24 10.53
N LEU A 259 -22.17 2.00 10.38
CA LEU A 259 -22.01 1.24 9.14
C LEU A 259 -23.12 1.63 8.15
N ILE A 260 -22.71 2.21 7.02
CA ILE A 260 -23.58 2.70 5.97
C ILE A 260 -23.44 1.79 4.76
N LEU A 261 -24.52 1.11 4.39
CA LEU A 261 -24.59 0.27 3.19
C LEU A 261 -25.11 1.06 1.98
N PRO A 262 -24.88 0.57 0.75
CA PRO A 262 -25.48 1.14 -0.45
C PRO A 262 -27.01 1.10 -0.39
N ARG A 263 -27.67 2.14 -0.93
CA ARG A 263 -29.13 2.20 -1.06
C ARG A 263 -29.64 1.39 -2.26
N GLY A 264 -28.80 1.25 -3.26
CA GLY A 264 -29.08 0.51 -4.48
C GLY A 264 -27.80 0.03 -5.14
N ALA A 265 -27.97 -0.62 -6.27
CA ALA A 265 -26.91 -1.24 -7.04
C ALA A 265 -27.12 -1.05 -8.53
N VAL A 266 -26.02 -1.01 -9.28
CA VAL A 266 -26.01 -1.23 -10.72
C VAL A 266 -25.78 -2.73 -10.95
N ILE A 267 -26.74 -3.36 -11.62
CA ILE A 267 -26.77 -4.81 -11.86
C ILE A 267 -26.69 -5.13 -13.35
N ALA A 268 -26.14 -6.30 -13.69
CA ALA A 268 -26.24 -6.90 -15.03
C ALA A 268 -26.36 -8.43 -14.92
N PRO A 269 -26.78 -9.16 -15.98
CA PRO A 269 -26.79 -10.62 -15.96
C PRO A 269 -25.38 -11.23 -15.82
N SER A 270 -24.37 -10.59 -16.44
CA SER A 270 -22.95 -10.91 -16.32
C SER A 270 -22.10 -9.73 -16.80
N LEU A 271 -20.78 -9.79 -16.63
CA LEU A 271 -19.87 -8.75 -17.13
C LEU A 271 -19.85 -8.66 -18.66
N GLU A 272 -20.01 -9.79 -19.36
CA GLU A 272 -20.09 -9.85 -20.83
C GLU A 272 -21.37 -9.20 -21.36
N ARG A 273 -22.39 -9.06 -20.50
CA ARG A 273 -23.68 -8.43 -20.80
C ARG A 273 -23.82 -7.07 -20.10
N ALA A 274 -22.71 -6.36 -19.93
CA ALA A 274 -22.68 -5.03 -19.29
C ALA A 274 -23.59 -4.00 -19.98
N SER A 275 -23.86 -4.13 -21.28
CA SER A 275 -24.78 -3.24 -22.01
C SER A 275 -26.23 -3.32 -21.53
N GLU A 276 -26.62 -4.39 -20.85
CA GLU A 276 -27.96 -4.59 -20.30
C GLU A 276 -28.10 -4.10 -18.85
N HIS A 277 -27.11 -3.38 -18.34
CA HIS A 277 -27.12 -2.91 -16.97
C HIS A 277 -28.35 -2.04 -16.63
N ARG A 278 -28.76 -2.10 -15.37
CA ARG A 278 -29.78 -1.19 -14.81
C ARG A 278 -29.52 -0.94 -13.34
N SER A 279 -30.03 0.19 -12.85
CA SER A 279 -30.02 0.50 -11.41
C SER A 279 -31.27 -0.07 -10.74
N VAL A 280 -31.09 -0.67 -9.57
CA VAL A 280 -32.18 -1.17 -8.71
C VAL A 280 -31.92 -0.81 -7.24
N PRO A 281 -32.97 -0.63 -6.43
CA PRO A 281 -32.85 -0.63 -4.97
C PRO A 281 -32.18 -1.91 -4.44
N ALA A 282 -31.54 -1.83 -3.27
CA ALA A 282 -30.80 -2.95 -2.68
C ALA A 282 -31.70 -4.16 -2.34
N ASP A 283 -33.00 -3.94 -2.14
CA ASP A 283 -34.01 -4.97 -1.86
C ASP A 283 -34.71 -5.50 -3.13
N ALA A 284 -34.28 -5.06 -4.32
CA ALA A 284 -34.92 -5.38 -5.60
C ALA A 284 -33.95 -6.03 -6.62
N ILE A 285 -32.88 -6.68 -6.14
CA ILE A 285 -31.94 -7.41 -7.01
C ILE A 285 -32.62 -8.70 -7.51
N PRO A 286 -32.85 -8.88 -8.82
CA PRO A 286 -33.55 -10.03 -9.35
C PRO A 286 -32.64 -11.26 -9.50
N LYS A 287 -33.25 -12.45 -9.45
CA LYS A 287 -32.55 -13.71 -9.73
C LYS A 287 -31.89 -13.69 -11.11
N GLY A 288 -30.67 -14.23 -11.20
CA GLY A 288 -29.88 -14.26 -12.43
C GLY A 288 -29.17 -12.95 -12.78
N TRP A 289 -29.28 -11.92 -11.93
CA TRP A 289 -28.53 -10.67 -12.06
C TRP A 289 -27.55 -10.52 -10.90
N ALA A 290 -26.40 -9.92 -11.17
CA ALA A 290 -25.35 -9.66 -10.18
C ALA A 290 -25.07 -8.16 -10.05
N VAL A 291 -24.72 -7.74 -8.84
CA VAL A 291 -24.24 -6.38 -8.54
C VAL A 291 -22.82 -6.21 -9.05
N PHE A 292 -22.59 -5.15 -9.83
CA PHE A 292 -21.28 -4.81 -10.35
C PHE A 292 -20.80 -3.40 -9.98
N ASP A 293 -21.68 -2.51 -9.51
CA ASP A 293 -21.32 -1.19 -8.98
C ASP A 293 -22.41 -0.65 -8.04
N VAL A 294 -22.13 0.45 -7.33
CA VAL A 294 -23.12 1.19 -6.54
C VAL A 294 -23.95 2.15 -7.42
N ASP A 295 -25.23 2.28 -7.12
CA ASP A 295 -26.13 3.17 -7.87
C ASP A 295 -25.86 4.67 -7.64
N GLU A 296 -26.47 5.50 -8.47
CA GLU A 296 -26.32 6.96 -8.42
C GLU A 296 -26.78 7.55 -7.06
N ALA A 297 -27.84 7.00 -6.46
CA ALA A 297 -28.31 7.47 -5.15
C ALA A 297 -27.26 7.21 -4.05
N THR A 298 -26.60 6.05 -4.08
CA THR A 298 -25.49 5.75 -3.16
C THR A 298 -24.29 6.66 -3.43
N GLN A 299 -23.95 6.93 -4.69
CA GLN A 299 -22.86 7.85 -5.05
C GLN A 299 -23.08 9.24 -4.44
N HIS A 300 -24.29 9.78 -4.54
CA HIS A 300 -24.64 11.07 -3.96
C HIS A 300 -24.60 11.06 -2.42
N ASP A 301 -25.13 10.02 -1.78
CA ASP A 301 -25.10 9.87 -0.32
C ASP A 301 -23.65 9.81 0.20
N PHE A 302 -22.83 8.94 -0.39
CA PHE A 302 -21.43 8.76 0.01
C PHE A 302 -20.62 10.03 -0.23
N ARG A 303 -20.79 10.69 -1.38
CA ARG A 303 -20.15 11.99 -1.63
C ARG A 303 -20.52 13.02 -0.57
N ALA A 304 -21.80 13.16 -0.22
CA ALA A 304 -22.24 14.12 0.79
C ALA A 304 -21.64 13.86 2.18
N ARG A 305 -21.42 12.59 2.56
CA ARG A 305 -20.74 12.19 3.80
C ARG A 305 -19.25 12.53 3.76
N LEU A 306 -18.57 12.15 2.67
CA LEU A 306 -17.15 12.41 2.46
C LEU A 306 -16.81 13.91 2.48
N LEU A 307 -17.64 14.75 1.86
CA LEU A 307 -17.41 16.20 1.84
C LEU A 307 -17.55 16.90 3.21
N ARG A 308 -18.12 16.21 4.21
CA ARG A 308 -18.21 16.69 5.60
C ARG A 308 -17.08 16.18 6.48
N ALA A 309 -16.34 15.17 6.03
CA ALA A 309 -15.27 14.55 6.77
C ALA A 309 -14.05 15.46 6.92
N LYS A 310 -13.32 15.31 8.03
CA LYS A 310 -11.99 15.90 8.24
C LYS A 310 -10.86 14.89 7.98
N THR A 311 -11.16 13.60 8.12
CA THR A 311 -10.27 12.50 7.73
C THR A 311 -11.05 11.49 6.90
N ILE A 312 -10.47 11.04 5.81
CA ILE A 312 -11.04 10.03 4.93
C ILE A 312 -10.00 8.93 4.69
N PHE A 313 -10.40 7.68 4.90
CA PHE A 313 -9.64 6.52 4.47
C PHE A 313 -10.43 5.73 3.44
N TRP A 314 -9.81 5.37 2.30
CA TRP A 314 -10.44 4.54 1.28
C TRP A 314 -9.62 3.29 0.95
N ASN A 315 -10.27 2.12 0.99
CA ASN A 315 -9.71 0.84 0.58
C ASN A 315 -10.75 -0.08 -0.10
N GLY A 316 -10.57 -0.32 -1.39
CA GLY A 316 -11.39 -1.18 -2.24
C GLY A 316 -12.37 -0.40 -3.12
N PRO A 317 -12.47 -0.71 -4.43
CA PRO A 317 -13.36 -0.03 -5.38
C PRO A 317 -14.85 -0.27 -5.08
N MET A 318 -15.73 0.58 -5.58
CA MET A 318 -17.18 0.45 -5.38
C MET A 318 -17.87 -0.49 -6.37
N GLY A 319 -17.17 -0.82 -7.45
CA GLY A 319 -17.61 -1.71 -8.51
C GLY A 319 -16.44 -2.35 -9.25
N VAL A 320 -16.73 -3.09 -10.32
CA VAL A 320 -15.74 -3.68 -11.23
C VAL A 320 -15.22 -2.56 -12.14
N PHE A 321 -14.31 -1.74 -11.63
CA PHE A 321 -13.92 -0.47 -12.26
C PHE A 321 -13.11 -0.61 -13.56
N GLU A 322 -12.61 -1.81 -13.85
CA GLU A 322 -12.01 -2.20 -15.13
C GLU A 322 -13.08 -2.40 -16.22
N THR A 323 -14.32 -2.54 -15.77
CA THR A 323 -15.62 -2.84 -16.42
C THR A 323 -16.58 -1.72 -16.83
N PRO A 324 -16.34 -0.74 -17.72
CA PRO A 324 -17.36 0.28 -18.00
C PRO A 324 -18.72 -0.34 -18.36
N PRO A 325 -19.85 0.10 -17.76
CA PRO A 325 -20.02 1.31 -16.96
C PRO A 325 -19.89 1.13 -15.42
N PHE A 326 -19.40 -0.02 -14.95
CA PHE A 326 -19.29 -0.39 -13.53
C PHE A 326 -18.15 0.30 -12.78
N ASP A 327 -17.64 1.39 -13.34
CA ASP A 327 -16.58 2.22 -12.82
C ASP A 327 -17.08 3.57 -12.27
N ALA A 328 -18.36 3.88 -12.46
CA ALA A 328 -18.97 5.14 -12.05
C ALA A 328 -18.88 5.39 -10.53
N GLY A 329 -19.23 4.39 -9.72
CA GLY A 329 -19.16 4.48 -8.27
C GLY A 329 -17.75 4.68 -7.75
N THR A 330 -16.79 3.93 -8.30
CA THR A 330 -15.36 4.05 -7.96
C THR A 330 -14.84 5.45 -8.28
N ARG A 331 -15.17 5.99 -9.47
CA ARG A 331 -14.82 7.37 -9.85
C ARG A 331 -15.50 8.42 -8.97
N ALA A 332 -16.74 8.18 -8.55
CA ALA A 332 -17.47 9.11 -7.68
C ALA A 332 -16.76 9.25 -6.33
N ILE A 333 -16.27 8.14 -5.75
CA ILE A 333 -15.47 8.16 -4.53
C ILE A 333 -14.14 8.87 -4.76
N ALA A 334 -13.38 8.52 -5.80
CA ALA A 334 -12.12 9.18 -6.12
C ALA A 334 -12.27 10.71 -6.25
N THR A 335 -13.29 11.15 -6.98
CA THR A 335 -13.63 12.58 -7.15
C THR A 335 -13.99 13.23 -5.82
N ALA A 336 -14.82 12.57 -5.00
CA ALA A 336 -15.22 13.09 -3.69
C ALA A 336 -14.03 13.26 -2.74
N LEU A 337 -13.05 12.36 -2.78
CA LEU A 337 -11.81 12.50 -2.00
C LEU A 337 -11.01 13.73 -2.44
N VAL A 338 -10.84 13.96 -3.75
CA VAL A 338 -10.14 15.15 -4.27
C VAL A 338 -10.85 16.43 -3.84
N GLU A 339 -12.18 16.48 -3.92
CA GLU A 339 -12.96 17.62 -3.49
C GLU A 339 -12.87 17.87 -1.97
N ALA A 340 -12.94 16.81 -1.16
CA ALA A 340 -12.78 16.91 0.28
C ALA A 340 -11.36 17.40 0.66
N GLY A 341 -10.34 16.91 -0.05
CA GLY A 341 -8.95 17.37 0.09
C GLY A 341 -8.79 18.87 -0.17
N LYS A 342 -9.42 19.40 -1.24
CA LYS A 342 -9.47 20.84 -1.51
C LYS A 342 -10.14 21.66 -0.40
N LYS A 343 -11.03 21.04 0.39
CA LYS A 343 -11.68 21.64 1.57
C LYS A 343 -10.90 21.45 2.87
N GLY A 344 -9.69 20.87 2.80
CA GLY A 344 -8.80 20.66 3.94
C GLY A 344 -8.97 19.33 4.68
N ALA A 345 -9.69 18.36 4.11
CA ALA A 345 -9.74 17.00 4.67
C ALA A 345 -8.43 16.25 4.39
N VAL A 346 -7.99 15.44 5.34
CA VAL A 346 -6.91 14.47 5.13
C VAL A 346 -7.48 13.28 4.36
N THR A 347 -6.96 13.02 3.15
CA THR A 347 -7.44 11.96 2.26
C THR A 347 -6.37 10.88 2.07
N VAL A 348 -6.63 9.70 2.62
CA VAL A 348 -5.72 8.55 2.59
C VAL A 348 -6.32 7.44 1.76
N VAL A 349 -5.59 6.99 0.74
CA VAL A 349 -5.96 5.84 -0.10
C VAL A 349 -4.99 4.70 0.16
N GLY A 350 -5.52 3.49 0.37
CA GLY A 350 -4.72 2.29 0.54
C GLY A 350 -5.31 1.09 -0.19
N GLY A 351 -4.48 0.09 -0.49
CA GLY A 351 -4.86 -1.11 -1.25
C GLY A 351 -4.64 -0.96 -2.75
N GLY A 352 -4.11 -2.02 -3.39
CA GLY A 352 -3.67 -1.97 -4.79
C GLY A 352 -4.72 -1.46 -5.76
N ASP A 353 -5.94 -1.99 -5.70
CA ASP A 353 -7.02 -1.62 -6.62
C ASP A 353 -7.48 -0.17 -6.43
N SER A 354 -7.54 0.31 -5.18
CA SER A 354 -7.87 1.73 -4.92
C SER A 354 -6.77 2.68 -5.36
N VAL A 355 -5.51 2.28 -5.22
CA VAL A 355 -4.36 3.03 -5.75
C VAL A 355 -4.44 3.10 -7.27
N ALA A 356 -4.73 1.98 -7.94
CA ALA A 356 -4.93 1.95 -9.39
C ALA A 356 -6.13 2.83 -9.83
N ALA A 357 -7.21 2.83 -9.06
CA ALA A 357 -8.40 3.64 -9.34
C ALA A 357 -8.17 5.15 -9.23
N VAL A 358 -7.13 5.60 -8.52
CA VAL A 358 -6.75 7.02 -8.41
C VAL A 358 -5.53 7.38 -9.24
N ALA A 359 -5.12 6.51 -10.17
CA ALA A 359 -4.00 6.78 -11.05
C ALA A 359 -4.17 8.11 -11.79
N GLY A 360 -3.16 8.97 -11.74
CA GLY A 360 -3.19 10.35 -12.28
C GLY A 360 -3.87 11.39 -11.38
N MET A 361 -4.29 11.01 -10.17
CA MET A 361 -4.85 11.90 -9.15
C MET A 361 -4.05 11.92 -7.85
N GLU A 362 -2.90 11.24 -7.79
CA GLU A 362 -2.10 11.03 -6.59
C GLU A 362 -1.69 12.35 -5.94
N ASP A 363 -1.26 13.32 -6.75
CA ASP A 363 -0.86 14.66 -6.30
C ASP A 363 -2.03 15.51 -5.78
N LYS A 364 -3.28 15.08 -6.01
CA LYS A 364 -4.50 15.74 -5.53
C LYS A 364 -5.01 15.14 -4.22
N LEU A 365 -4.37 14.08 -3.73
CA LEU A 365 -4.70 13.38 -2.51
C LEU A 365 -3.64 13.64 -1.44
N THR A 366 -3.99 13.50 -0.17
CA THR A 366 -3.04 13.76 0.92
C THR A 366 -1.99 12.64 1.00
N HIS A 367 -2.44 11.39 0.89
CA HIS A 367 -1.56 10.23 0.88
C HIS A 367 -2.15 9.08 0.07
N VAL A 368 -1.34 8.53 -0.83
CA VAL A 368 -1.62 7.29 -1.55
C VAL A 368 -0.58 6.27 -1.10
N SER A 369 -1.02 5.27 -0.35
CA SER A 369 -0.14 4.28 0.27
C SER A 369 0.37 3.29 -0.77
N THR A 370 1.68 3.06 -0.76
CA THR A 370 2.35 2.06 -1.62
C THR A 370 2.53 0.71 -0.93
N GLY A 371 2.07 0.58 0.32
CA GLY A 371 2.29 -0.59 1.16
C GLY A 371 1.48 -1.83 0.82
N GLY A 372 0.41 -1.70 0.03
CA GLY A 372 -0.46 -2.83 -0.34
C GLY A 372 -0.94 -3.61 0.89
N GLY A 373 -0.55 -4.89 0.99
CA GLY A 373 -0.86 -5.74 2.15
C GLY A 373 -0.27 -5.24 3.47
N ALA A 374 0.89 -4.58 3.45
CA ALA A 374 1.49 -4.01 4.66
C ALA A 374 0.60 -2.91 5.27
N SER A 375 -0.05 -2.09 4.43
CA SER A 375 -0.97 -1.05 4.88
C SER A 375 -2.18 -1.65 5.56
N LEU A 376 -2.71 -2.76 5.03
CA LEU A 376 -3.83 -3.48 5.64
C LEU A 376 -3.44 -4.09 6.98
N GLU A 377 -2.35 -4.88 7.03
CA GLU A 377 -1.88 -5.48 8.29
C GLU A 377 -1.58 -4.42 9.35
N PHE A 378 -1.02 -3.27 8.95
CA PHE A 378 -0.82 -2.14 9.85
C PHE A 378 -2.15 -1.60 10.39
N LEU A 379 -3.16 -1.41 9.53
CA LEU A 379 -4.49 -0.92 9.91
C LEU A 379 -5.27 -1.92 10.75
N GLU A 380 -4.98 -3.22 10.65
CA GLU A 380 -5.48 -4.26 11.55
C GLU A 380 -4.91 -4.12 12.98
N GLY A 381 -3.93 -3.23 13.18
CA GLY A 381 -3.24 -3.03 14.45
C GLY A 381 -2.08 -3.99 14.67
N LYS A 382 -1.67 -4.75 13.65
CA LYS A 382 -0.54 -5.67 13.75
C LYS A 382 0.77 -4.89 13.81
N GLN A 383 1.71 -5.41 14.60
CA GLN A 383 3.08 -4.91 14.62
C GLN A 383 3.82 -5.46 13.39
N LEU A 384 4.21 -4.58 12.47
CA LEU A 384 5.00 -4.97 11.30
C LEU A 384 6.46 -5.22 11.70
N PRO A 385 7.05 -6.40 11.45
CA PRO A 385 8.41 -6.73 11.90
C PRO A 385 9.49 -5.73 11.45
N GLY A 386 9.48 -5.35 10.18
CA GLY A 386 10.45 -4.39 9.63
C GLY A 386 10.28 -2.96 10.14
N VAL A 387 9.10 -2.61 10.68
CA VAL A 387 8.89 -1.34 11.40
C VAL A 387 9.37 -1.47 12.84
N ALA A 388 9.05 -2.60 13.50
CA ALA A 388 9.41 -2.86 14.88
C ALA A 388 10.92 -2.85 15.10
N ALA A 389 11.70 -3.35 14.14
CA ALA A 389 13.15 -3.40 14.18
C ALA A 389 13.86 -2.03 14.07
N LEU A 390 13.14 -0.97 13.71
CA LEU A 390 13.67 0.39 13.66
C LEU A 390 13.79 1.00 15.08
N GLU A 391 14.77 1.89 15.26
CA GLU A 391 14.94 2.65 16.49
C GLU A 391 13.73 3.54 16.79
N ASP A 392 13.39 3.66 18.07
CA ASP A 392 12.39 4.62 18.52
C ASP A 392 12.98 6.05 18.52
N ALA A 393 12.11 7.05 18.28
CA ALA A 393 12.47 8.47 18.16
C ALA A 393 12.55 9.20 19.50
#